data_AF-A0A6L3MJ33-F1
#
_entry.id   AF-A0A6L3MJ33-F1
#
_cell.length_a   1.000
_cell.length_b   1.000
_cell.length_c   1.000
_cell.angle_alpha   90.00
_cell.angle_beta   90.00
_cell.angle_gamma   90.00
#
_symmetry.space_group_name_H-M   'P 1'
#
loop_
_entity.id
_entity.type
_entity.pdbx_description
1 polymer ?
#
loop_
_entity_poly.entity_id
_entity_poly.type
_entity_poly.pdbx_seq_one_letter_code
_entity_poly.pdbx_strand_id
1 'polypeptide(L)'
;TTSRGHLIQSFLESELAPIRFAQQLEQQQQDYAGFNLFVGDREQAVYMSNRGEAPQVLANGVYVVSNGLMSEDWQKTQHLRKRFTQEFLPMLQQAQISEAELRHVAWDILEDERKVIADLLPDTGISTEMEALLSSTFIQSPVYGTRCSNFLR
;
A
#
# COMPACT_ATOMS: atom_id res chain seq x y z
N THR A 1 10.76 18.16 -17.01
CA THR A 1 10.17 18.14 -15.65
C THR A 1 9.66 16.75 -15.36
N THR A 2 10.05 16.16 -14.24
CA THR A 2 9.63 14.83 -13.82
C THR A 2 8.24 14.87 -13.17
N SER A 3 7.44 13.82 -13.38
CA SER A 3 6.13 13.68 -12.74
C SER A 3 5.87 12.21 -12.42
N ARG A 4 5.38 11.93 -11.21
CA ARG A 4 4.97 10.58 -10.80
C ARG A 4 3.85 10.04 -11.69
N GLY A 5 2.96 10.90 -12.18
CA GLY A 5 1.91 10.49 -13.12
C GLY A 5 2.46 10.02 -14.47
N HIS A 6 3.58 10.59 -14.91
CA HIS A 6 4.22 10.18 -16.15
C HIS A 6 4.87 8.79 -16.03
N LEU A 7 5.32 8.38 -14.83
CA LEU A 7 5.86 7.03 -14.61
C LEU A 7 4.87 5.93 -14.97
N ILE A 8 3.60 6.12 -14.62
CA ILE A 8 2.52 5.17 -14.93
C ILE A 8 2.33 5.08 -16.44
N GLN A 9 2.23 6.23 -17.12
CA GLN A 9 2.10 6.28 -18.57
C GLN A 9 3.30 5.60 -19.25
N SER A 10 4.53 5.98 -18.88
CA SER A 10 5.75 5.41 -19.45
C SER A 10 5.84 3.90 -19.27
N PHE A 11 5.34 3.34 -18.15
CA PHE A 11 5.28 1.90 -17.96
C PHE A 11 4.24 1.25 -18.88
N LEU A 12 3.04 1.81 -18.98
CA LEU A 12 1.96 1.27 -19.80
C LEU A 12 2.24 1.36 -21.32
N GLU A 13 3.04 2.32 -21.76
CA GLU A 13 3.49 2.48 -23.15
C GLU A 13 4.77 1.70 -23.47
N SER A 14 5.36 1.05 -22.46
CA SER A 14 6.63 0.32 -22.57
C SER A 14 6.39 -1.17 -22.80
N GLU A 15 7.23 -1.77 -23.64
CA GLU A 15 7.28 -3.23 -23.86
C GLU A 15 8.28 -3.95 -22.94
N LEU A 16 8.88 -3.23 -21.99
CA LEU A 16 9.82 -3.81 -21.02
C LEU A 16 9.09 -4.66 -19.98
N ALA A 17 9.72 -5.78 -19.61
CA ALA A 17 9.32 -6.53 -18.42
C ALA A 17 9.34 -5.61 -17.18
N PRO A 18 8.43 -5.78 -16.20
CA PRO A 18 8.30 -4.89 -15.05
C PRO A 18 9.61 -4.61 -14.31
N ILE A 19 10.43 -5.66 -14.09
CA ILE A 19 11.73 -5.50 -13.42
C ILE A 19 12.72 -4.67 -14.24
N ARG A 20 12.69 -4.79 -15.58
CA ARG A 20 13.58 -4.03 -16.46
C ARG A 20 13.19 -2.56 -16.49
N PHE A 21 11.90 -2.26 -16.52
CA PHE A 21 11.39 -0.90 -16.41
C PHE A 21 11.85 -0.25 -15.09
N ALA A 22 11.66 -0.94 -13.97
CA ALA A 22 12.05 -0.43 -12.66
C ALA A 22 13.57 -0.23 -12.52
N GLN A 23 14.38 -1.16 -13.03
CA GLN A 23 15.85 -1.02 -13.09
C GLN A 23 16.31 0.17 -13.95
N GLN A 24 15.62 0.44 -15.06
CA GLN A 24 15.90 1.60 -15.89
C GLN A 24 15.50 2.90 -15.16
N LEU A 25 14.35 2.91 -14.49
CA LEU A 25 13.90 4.05 -13.68
C LEU A 25 14.87 4.34 -12.53
N GLU A 26 15.43 3.32 -11.89
CA GLU A 26 16.40 3.46 -10.80
C GLU A 26 17.58 4.39 -11.14
N GLN A 27 18.02 4.41 -12.40
CA GLN A 27 19.14 5.24 -12.86
C GLN A 27 18.84 6.75 -12.84
N GLN A 28 17.55 7.14 -12.84
CA GLN A 28 17.09 8.53 -12.90
C GLN A 28 16.06 8.86 -11.80
N GLN A 29 15.85 7.95 -10.84
CA GLN A 29 14.79 8.08 -9.84
C GLN A 29 14.95 9.26 -8.87
N GLN A 30 16.19 9.76 -8.73
CA GLN A 30 16.51 10.90 -7.85
C GLN A 30 16.02 12.24 -8.42
N ASP A 31 15.64 12.27 -9.69
CA ASP A 31 15.02 13.46 -10.30
C ASP A 31 13.54 13.61 -9.90
N TYR A 32 12.96 12.64 -9.19
CA TYR A 32 11.55 12.62 -8.79
C TYR A 32 11.40 12.91 -7.30
N ALA A 33 10.29 13.56 -6.92
CA ALA A 33 9.85 13.60 -5.53
C ALA A 33 9.59 12.17 -5.00
N GLY A 34 9.67 11.98 -3.68
CA GLY A 34 9.52 10.68 -3.02
C GLY A 34 8.31 9.85 -3.50
N PHE A 35 8.53 8.57 -3.81
CA PHE A 35 7.47 7.65 -4.23
C PHE A 35 7.73 6.21 -3.82
N ASN A 36 6.63 5.48 -3.65
CA ASN A 36 6.56 4.02 -3.72
C ASN A 36 5.97 3.66 -5.09
N LEU A 37 6.54 2.69 -5.80
CA LEU A 37 6.07 2.25 -7.11
C LEU A 37 5.81 0.76 -7.11
N PHE A 38 4.59 0.38 -7.48
CA PHE A 38 4.21 -0.98 -7.81
C PHE A 38 3.90 -1.03 -9.31
N VAL A 39 4.60 -1.90 -10.05
CA VAL A 39 4.37 -2.14 -11.47
C VAL A 39 4.38 -3.64 -11.71
N GLY A 40 3.57 -4.10 -12.67
CA GLY A 40 3.48 -5.52 -12.93
C GLY A 40 2.53 -5.86 -14.05
N ASP A 41 2.58 -7.13 -14.43
CA ASP A 41 1.71 -7.79 -15.38
C ASP A 41 1.17 -9.10 -14.77
N ARG A 42 0.68 -10.03 -15.60
CA ARG A 42 0.14 -11.32 -15.14
C ARG A 42 1.20 -12.29 -14.62
N GLU A 43 2.47 -12.07 -14.93
CA GLU A 43 3.58 -12.97 -14.62
C GLU A 43 4.46 -12.42 -13.50
N GLN A 44 4.57 -11.10 -13.38
CA GLN A 44 5.49 -10.45 -12.46
C GLN A 44 4.91 -9.19 -11.84
N ALA A 45 5.07 -9.05 -10.52
CA ALA A 45 4.89 -7.79 -9.81
C ALA A 45 6.23 -7.33 -9.24
N VAL A 46 6.50 -6.03 -9.31
CA VAL A 46 7.74 -5.39 -8.86
C VAL A 46 7.40 -4.20 -7.98
N TYR A 47 8.18 -4.07 -6.91
CA TYR A 47 8.17 -2.92 -6.04
C TYR A 47 9.52 -2.20 -6.07
N MET A 48 9.49 -0.87 -5.99
CA MET A 48 10.66 -0.05 -5.69
C MET A 48 10.26 1.24 -4.96
N SER A 49 11.23 1.87 -4.31
CA SER A 49 11.10 3.21 -3.76
C SER A 49 12.38 4.00 -3.99
N ASN A 50 12.24 5.25 -4.44
CA ASN A 50 13.39 6.14 -4.62
C ASN A 50 13.97 6.67 -3.29
N ARG A 51 13.46 6.19 -2.15
CA ARG A 51 13.91 6.49 -0.80
C ARG A 51 14.68 5.36 -0.12
N GLY A 52 15.10 4.33 -0.84
CA GLY A 52 16.04 3.33 -0.31
C GLY A 52 15.72 1.87 -0.58
N GLU A 53 14.69 1.57 -1.39
CA GLU A 53 14.38 0.18 -1.78
C GLU A 53 14.56 0.01 -3.29
N ALA A 54 15.64 -0.71 -3.65
CA ALA A 54 15.94 -1.07 -5.02
C ALA A 54 14.81 -1.91 -5.64
N PRO A 55 14.67 -1.91 -6.99
CA PRO A 55 13.71 -2.74 -7.68
C PRO A 55 13.80 -4.22 -7.30
N GLN A 56 12.69 -4.76 -6.80
CA GLN A 56 12.59 -6.16 -6.38
C GLN A 56 11.32 -6.81 -6.91
N VAL A 57 11.45 -8.05 -7.36
CA VAL A 57 10.32 -8.89 -7.74
C VAL A 57 9.60 -9.35 -6.48
N LEU A 58 8.30 -9.13 -6.42
CA LEU A 58 7.46 -9.56 -5.31
C LEU A 58 7.15 -11.05 -5.46
N ALA A 59 7.48 -11.84 -4.44
CA ALA A 59 7.03 -13.22 -4.35
C ALA A 59 5.53 -13.27 -4.02
N ASN A 60 4.89 -14.42 -4.29
CA ASN A 60 3.50 -14.64 -3.91
C ASN A 60 3.31 -14.44 -2.40
N GLY A 61 2.41 -13.53 -2.02
CA GLY A 61 2.21 -13.18 -0.63
C GLY A 61 1.27 -11.99 -0.46
N VAL A 62 1.16 -11.54 0.79
CA VAL A 62 0.37 -10.36 1.18
C VAL A 62 1.33 -9.20 1.42
N TYR A 63 1.06 -8.06 0.78
CA TYR A 63 1.82 -6.83 0.96
C TYR A 63 0.87 -5.73 1.41
N VAL A 64 1.27 -4.98 2.44
CA VAL A 64 0.51 -3.86 2.99
C VAL A 64 1.45 -2.68 3.08
N VAL A 65 1.10 -1.58 2.44
CA VAL A 65 1.92 -0.36 2.39
C VAL A 65 1.14 0.86 2.84
N SER A 66 1.86 1.85 3.31
CA SER A 66 1.34 3.19 3.56
C SER A 66 2.26 4.24 2.93
N ASN A 67 2.47 5.37 3.59
CA ASN A 67 3.40 6.41 3.12
C ASN A 67 4.87 6.03 3.32
N GLY A 68 5.13 5.08 4.21
CA GLY A 68 6.45 4.52 4.48
C GLY A 68 6.97 3.58 3.40
N LEU A 69 8.19 3.07 3.60
CA LEU A 69 8.76 1.99 2.81
C LEU A 69 7.99 0.68 3.04
N MET A 70 8.09 -0.28 2.12
CA MET A 70 7.39 -1.57 2.26
C MET A 70 7.93 -2.40 3.42
N SER A 71 9.21 -2.21 3.75
CA SER A 71 9.90 -2.82 4.89
C SER A 71 9.60 -2.15 6.23
N GLU A 72 8.88 -1.02 6.27
CA GLU A 72 8.56 -0.36 7.53
C GLU A 72 7.31 -0.95 8.20
N ASP A 73 7.49 -1.40 9.44
CA ASP A 73 6.46 -2.07 10.23
C ASP A 73 5.58 -1.09 11.01
N TRP A 74 4.85 -0.23 10.31
CA TRP A 74 3.92 0.71 10.94
C TRP A 74 2.77 -0.05 11.62
N GLN A 75 2.37 0.36 12.82
CA GLN A 75 1.32 -0.33 13.58
C GLN A 75 0.00 -0.46 12.79
N LYS A 76 -0.36 0.57 12.01
CA LYS A 76 -1.55 0.54 11.16
C LYS A 76 -1.47 -0.50 10.03
N THR A 77 -0.29 -0.67 9.41
CA THR A 77 -0.10 -1.65 8.34
C THR A 77 -0.03 -3.06 8.93
N GLN A 78 0.55 -3.23 10.11
CA GLN A 78 0.50 -4.50 10.87
C GLN A 78 -0.94 -4.89 11.23
N HIS A 79 -1.73 -3.93 11.73
CA HIS A 79 -3.14 -4.16 12.07
C HIS A 79 -3.97 -4.55 10.85
N LEU A 80 -3.86 -3.79 9.74
CA LEU A 80 -4.54 -4.11 8.49
C LEU A 80 -4.13 -5.48 7.94
N ARG A 81 -2.82 -5.80 7.95
CA ARG A 81 -2.28 -7.11 7.57
C ARG A 81 -2.89 -8.22 8.42
N LYS A 82 -2.97 -8.03 9.74
CA LYS A 82 -3.55 -9.00 10.67
C LYS A 82 -5.02 -9.26 10.32
N ARG A 83 -5.83 -8.23 10.18
CA ARG A 83 -7.25 -8.39 9.80
C ARG A 83 -7.40 -9.07 8.46
N PHE A 84 -6.65 -8.63 7.44
CA PHE A 84 -6.68 -9.27 6.12
C PHE A 84 -6.34 -10.76 6.18
N THR A 85 -5.25 -11.13 6.88
CA THR A 85 -4.78 -12.51 6.93
C THR A 85 -5.62 -13.42 7.83
N GLN A 86 -6.23 -12.89 8.89
CA GLN A 86 -7.01 -13.67 9.86
C GLN A 86 -8.50 -13.71 9.54
N GLU A 87 -9.05 -12.66 8.92
CA GLU A 87 -10.48 -12.52 8.69
C GLU A 87 -10.83 -12.73 7.21
N PHE A 88 -10.08 -12.13 6.28
CA PHE A 88 -10.43 -12.16 4.85
C PHE A 88 -9.81 -13.32 4.07
N LEU A 89 -8.50 -13.54 4.20
CA LEU A 89 -7.76 -14.55 3.44
C LEU A 89 -8.31 -15.99 3.64
N PRO A 90 -8.71 -16.43 4.85
CA PRO A 90 -9.29 -17.75 5.04
C PRO A 90 -10.64 -17.93 4.32
N MET A 91 -11.40 -16.84 4.12
CA MET A 91 -12.67 -16.90 3.39
C MET A 91 -12.47 -17.25 1.93
N LEU A 92 -11.38 -16.79 1.31
CA LEU A 92 -11.04 -17.12 -0.09
C LEU A 92 -10.78 -18.62 -0.31
N GLN A 93 -10.54 -19.38 0.75
CA GLN A 93 -10.33 -20.83 0.70
C GLN A 93 -11.63 -21.62 0.88
N GLN A 94 -12.74 -20.96 1.23
CA GLN A 94 -14.03 -21.61 1.43
C GLN A 94 -14.71 -21.90 0.09
N ALA A 95 -15.18 -23.12 -0.08
CA ALA A 95 -15.73 -23.59 -1.36
C ALA A 95 -17.04 -22.90 -1.80
N GLN A 96 -17.79 -22.29 -0.87
CA GLN A 96 -19.14 -21.75 -1.12
C GLN A 96 -19.34 -20.33 -0.55
N ILE A 97 -18.27 -19.56 -0.36
CA ILE A 97 -18.43 -18.17 0.09
C ILE A 97 -19.08 -17.33 -1.00
N SER A 98 -20.08 -16.53 -0.63
CA SER A 98 -20.69 -15.59 -1.58
C SER A 98 -19.80 -14.35 -1.76
N GLU A 99 -19.84 -13.75 -2.95
CA GLU A 99 -19.18 -12.45 -3.20
C GLU A 99 -19.72 -11.35 -2.28
N ALA A 100 -20.98 -11.44 -1.85
CA ALA A 100 -21.56 -10.48 -0.92
C ALA A 100 -20.90 -10.55 0.47
N GLU A 101 -20.66 -11.76 1.00
CA GLU A 101 -19.97 -11.95 2.28
C GLU A 101 -18.50 -11.50 2.21
N LEU A 102 -17.80 -11.82 1.11
CA LEU A 102 -16.44 -11.34 0.89
C LEU A 102 -16.39 -9.81 0.86
N ARG A 103 -17.27 -9.17 0.10
CA ARG A 103 -17.35 -7.70 0.04
C ARG A 103 -17.67 -7.08 1.40
N HIS A 104 -18.56 -7.70 2.17
CA HIS A 104 -18.89 -7.24 3.51
C HIS A 104 -17.66 -7.23 4.42
N VAL A 105 -16.89 -8.32 4.48
CA VAL A 105 -15.68 -8.39 5.31
C VAL A 105 -14.58 -7.47 4.78
N ALA A 106 -14.41 -7.37 3.46
CA ALA A 106 -13.46 -6.41 2.88
C ALA A 106 -13.77 -4.97 3.30
N TRP A 107 -15.04 -4.57 3.29
CA TRP A 107 -15.48 -3.23 3.69
C TRP A 107 -15.32 -3.01 5.19
N ASP A 108 -15.70 -3.97 6.02
CA ASP A 108 -15.51 -3.88 7.48
C ASP A 108 -14.03 -3.74 7.88
N ILE A 109 -13.11 -4.32 7.10
CA ILE A 109 -11.66 -4.13 7.29
C ILE A 109 -11.20 -2.74 6.83
N LEU A 110 -11.69 -2.26 5.68
CA LEU A 110 -11.27 -0.99 5.09
C LEU A 110 -11.89 0.25 5.77
N GLU A 111 -13.01 0.08 6.46
CA GLU A 111 -13.71 1.11 7.25
C GLU A 111 -13.24 1.16 8.72
N ASP A 112 -12.17 0.44 9.06
CA ASP A 112 -11.65 0.37 10.43
C ASP A 112 -11.00 1.69 10.89
N GLU A 113 -11.69 2.39 11.78
CA GLU A 113 -11.26 3.68 12.34
C GLU A 113 -10.40 3.55 13.62
N ARG A 114 -10.04 2.32 14.05
CA ARG A 114 -9.25 2.12 15.27
C ARG A 114 -7.88 2.80 15.15
N LYS A 115 -7.61 3.70 16.10
CA LYS A 115 -6.32 4.40 16.22
C LYS A 115 -5.34 3.58 17.03
N VAL A 116 -4.06 3.78 16.72
CA VAL A 116 -2.94 3.23 17.48
C VAL A 116 -2.82 4.00 18.79
N ILE A 117 -2.53 3.30 19.89
CA ILE A 117 -2.29 3.93 21.19
C ILE A 117 -1.04 4.82 21.13
N ALA A 118 -1.01 5.90 21.93
CA ALA A 118 0.04 6.91 21.88
C ALA A 118 1.46 6.32 21.96
N ASP A 119 1.68 5.34 22.84
CA ASP A 119 2.97 4.69 23.09
C ASP A 119 3.51 3.90 21.90
N LEU A 120 2.67 3.58 20.92
CA LEU A 120 3.01 2.83 19.72
C LEU A 120 2.98 3.70 18.46
N LEU A 121 2.74 5.01 18.59
CA LEU A 121 2.83 5.93 17.46
C LEU A 121 4.29 6.09 17.02
N PRO A 122 4.53 6.23 15.71
CA PRO A 122 5.87 6.52 15.21
C PRO A 122 6.27 7.97 15.55
N ASP A 123 7.56 8.25 15.48
CA ASP A 123 8.10 9.60 15.50
C ASP A 123 8.59 9.95 14.08
N THR A 124 7.69 10.42 13.24
CA THR A 124 8.03 10.81 11.84
C THR A 124 8.40 12.29 11.70
N GLY A 125 8.48 13.03 12.82
CA GLY A 125 8.76 14.46 12.85
C GLY A 125 7.53 15.36 12.69
N ILE A 126 6.32 14.82 12.75
CA ILE A 126 5.06 15.58 12.85
C ILE A 126 4.53 15.58 14.29
N SER A 127 3.54 16.41 14.59
CA SER A 127 2.91 16.47 15.93
C SER A 127 2.24 15.14 16.30
N THR A 128 2.28 14.75 17.57
CA THR A 128 1.66 13.52 18.09
C THR A 128 0.16 13.42 17.77
N GLU A 129 -0.55 14.55 17.75
CA GLU A 129 -1.98 14.58 17.38
C GLU A 129 -2.19 14.16 15.92
N MET A 130 -1.25 14.52 15.04
CA MET A 130 -1.26 14.15 13.62
C MET A 130 -0.87 12.68 13.45
N GLU A 131 0.14 12.19 14.19
CA GLU A 131 0.47 10.77 14.20
C GLU A 131 -0.74 9.92 14.62
N ALA A 132 -1.40 10.31 15.70
CA ALA A 132 -2.61 9.65 16.18
C ALA A 132 -3.74 9.69 15.15
N LEU A 133 -3.95 10.85 14.49
CA LEU A 133 -4.95 11.01 13.44
C LEU A 133 -4.68 10.07 12.24
N LEU A 134 -3.43 9.94 11.82
CA LEU A 134 -3.03 9.15 10.64
C LEU A 134 -2.81 7.65 10.92
N SER A 135 -3.13 7.20 12.15
CA SER A 135 -2.82 5.86 12.64
C SER A 135 -3.89 4.79 12.38
N SER A 136 -5.08 5.17 11.89
CA SER A 136 -6.13 4.22 11.52
C SER A 136 -6.05 3.81 10.05
N THR A 137 -6.73 2.70 9.71
CA THR A 137 -6.93 2.29 8.30
C THR A 137 -7.85 3.28 7.59
N PHE A 138 -9.00 3.58 8.20
CA PHE A 138 -9.92 4.61 7.75
C PHE A 138 -9.72 5.87 8.59
N ILE A 139 -9.15 6.92 7.99
CA ILE A 139 -8.88 8.17 8.69
C ILE A 139 -10.13 9.04 8.62
N GLN A 140 -10.65 9.42 9.77
CA GLN A 140 -11.81 10.30 9.85
C GLN A 140 -11.51 11.53 10.71
N SER A 141 -11.64 12.71 10.13
CA SER A 141 -11.66 13.98 10.86
C SER A 141 -12.33 15.09 10.05
N PRO A 142 -12.70 16.23 10.70
CA PRO A 142 -13.28 17.37 9.99
C PRO A 142 -12.35 18.03 8.96
N VAL A 143 -11.03 17.87 9.09
CA VAL A 143 -10.03 18.60 8.29
C VAL A 143 -9.24 17.71 7.31
N TYR A 144 -9.24 16.39 7.54
CA TYR A 144 -8.51 15.41 6.75
C TYR A 144 -9.12 14.02 6.92
N GLY A 145 -9.14 13.20 5.87
CA GLY A 145 -9.61 11.83 5.99
C GLY A 145 -9.51 11.01 4.71
N THR A 146 -9.80 9.73 4.85
CA THR A 146 -9.93 8.79 3.75
C THR A 146 -11.06 9.25 2.83
N ARG A 147 -10.72 9.54 1.57
CA ARG A 147 -11.68 10.03 0.56
C ARG A 147 -12.36 8.91 -0.21
N CYS A 148 -11.65 7.80 -0.40
CA CYS A 148 -12.14 6.64 -1.11
C CYS A 148 -11.48 5.37 -0.60
N SER A 149 -12.25 4.29 -0.63
CA SER A 149 -11.80 2.92 -0.45
C SER A 149 -12.25 2.14 -1.68
N ASN A 150 -11.34 1.36 -2.27
CA ASN A 150 -11.61 0.53 -3.43
C ASN A 150 -11.23 -0.92 -3.13
N PHE A 151 -12.01 -1.86 -3.66
CA PHE A 151 -11.72 -3.29 -3.64
C PHE A 151 -11.85 -3.79 -5.06
N LEU A 152 -10.74 -4.32 -5.55
CA LEU A 152 -10.57 -4.90 -6.87
C LEU A 152 -10.06 -6.32 -6.68
N ARG A 153 -10.68 -7.26 -7.39
CA ARG A 153 -10.35 -8.67 -7.38
C ARG A 153 -10.48 -9.23 -8.78
#